data_AF-A0A918N087-F1
#
_entry.id   AF-A0A918N087-F1
#
_cell.length_a   1.000
_cell.length_b   1.000
_cell.length_c   1.000
_cell.angle_alpha   90.00
_cell.angle_beta   90.00
_cell.angle_gamma   90.00
#
_symmetry.space_group_name_H-M   'P 1'
#
loop_
_entity.id
_entity.type
_entity.pdbx_description
1 polymer ?
#
loop_
_entity_poly.entity_id
_entity_poly.type
_entity_poly.pdbx_seq_one_letter_code
_entity_poly.pdbx_strand_id
1 'polypeptide(L)'
;MADGVEPPDAISKDGTVNLDWQSDYAGYEQLVIRNASGERFAAYPVVEGQSWSLSGLSDGTYHIELSGGNETKTISTLQVDHYSLRSALSLFGAGLLLFGYLIFTLKRGTASHD
;
A
#
# COMPACT_ATOMS: atom_id res chain seq x y z
N MET A 1 -24.33 -23.08 -7.19
CA MET A 1 -23.06 -23.30 -6.47
C MET A 1 -22.12 -22.24 -6.98
N ALA A 2 -22.00 -21.12 -6.26
CA ALA A 2 -21.10 -20.03 -6.65
C ALA A 2 -19.70 -20.44 -6.20
N ASP A 3 -18.82 -20.66 -7.17
CA ASP A 3 -17.41 -20.97 -6.92
C ASP A 3 -16.81 -19.76 -6.17
N GLY A 4 -16.35 -20.00 -4.95
CA GLY A 4 -15.77 -18.99 -4.07
C GLY A 4 -14.36 -18.62 -4.53
N VAL A 5 -14.26 -18.01 -5.71
CA VAL A 5 -12.99 -17.43 -6.19
C VAL A 5 -12.78 -16.15 -5.39
N GLU A 6 -12.03 -16.27 -4.30
CA GLU A 6 -11.51 -15.13 -3.56
C GLU A 6 -10.74 -14.24 -4.56
N PRO A 7 -11.07 -12.94 -4.63
CA PRO A 7 -10.48 -12.07 -5.63
C PRO A 7 -8.96 -11.98 -5.39
N PRO A 8 -8.15 -11.84 -6.46
CA PRO A 8 -6.70 -11.88 -6.32
C PRO A 8 -6.21 -10.78 -5.37
N ASP A 9 -5.46 -11.20 -4.37
CA ASP A 9 -4.76 -10.30 -3.45
C ASP A 9 -3.63 -9.60 -4.21
N ALA A 10 -3.77 -8.28 -4.35
CA ALA A 10 -2.70 -7.42 -4.83
C ALA A 10 -1.93 -6.87 -3.63
N ILE A 11 -0.60 -6.84 -3.71
CA ILE A 11 0.25 -6.18 -2.70
C ILE A 11 0.91 -4.98 -3.37
N SER A 12 0.69 -3.79 -2.81
CA SER A 12 1.35 -2.56 -3.24
C SER A 12 2.28 -2.03 -2.16
N LYS A 13 3.53 -1.74 -2.54
CA LYS A 13 4.57 -1.18 -1.65
C LYS A 13 4.72 0.33 -1.77
N ASP A 14 4.13 0.91 -2.80
CA ASP A 14 4.18 2.35 -3.13
C ASP A 14 2.80 3.02 -2.99
N GLY A 15 1.80 2.29 -2.49
CA GLY A 15 0.43 2.77 -2.33
C GLY A 15 -0.27 3.01 -3.67
N THR A 16 0.27 2.46 -4.77
CA THR A 16 -0.32 2.56 -6.11
C THR A 16 -0.86 1.22 -6.59
N VAL A 17 -2.05 1.24 -7.19
CA VAL A 17 -2.61 0.09 -7.93
C VAL A 17 -3.17 0.58 -9.26
N ASN A 18 -2.83 -0.15 -10.32
CA ASN A 18 -3.42 0.05 -11.64
C ASN A 18 -4.43 -1.05 -11.87
N LEU A 19 -5.65 -0.64 -12.23
CA LEU A 19 -6.73 -1.55 -12.54
C LEU A 19 -7.17 -1.31 -13.97
N ASP A 20 -6.94 -2.32 -14.80
CA ASP A 20 -7.34 -2.28 -16.19
C ASP A 20 -8.81 -2.61 -16.35
N TRP A 21 -9.44 -1.96 -17.31
CA TRP A 21 -10.82 -2.24 -17.66
C TRP A 21 -10.99 -3.67 -18.17
N GLN A 22 -12.06 -4.34 -17.75
CA GLN A 22 -12.49 -5.64 -18.27
C GLN A 22 -13.94 -5.56 -18.74
N SER A 23 -14.30 -6.34 -19.76
CA SER A 23 -15.66 -6.40 -20.32
C SER A 23 -16.72 -6.71 -19.27
N ASP A 24 -16.36 -7.50 -18.26
CA ASP A 24 -17.25 -7.92 -17.18
C ASP A 24 -17.62 -6.76 -16.24
N TYR A 25 -16.99 -5.59 -16.39
CA TYR A 25 -17.27 -4.41 -15.58
C TYR A 25 -18.39 -3.55 -16.17
N ALA A 26 -18.72 -3.73 -17.46
CA ALA A 26 -19.69 -2.89 -18.18
C ALA A 26 -21.12 -2.91 -17.60
N GLY A 27 -21.45 -3.91 -16.76
CA GLY A 27 -22.73 -4.00 -16.06
C GLY A 27 -22.80 -3.20 -14.75
N TYR A 28 -21.69 -2.59 -14.32
CA TYR A 28 -21.61 -1.83 -13.08
C TYR A 28 -21.49 -0.33 -13.36
N GLU A 29 -21.94 0.50 -12.42
CA GLU A 29 -21.97 1.96 -12.57
C GLU A 29 -20.74 2.63 -11.94
N GLN A 30 -20.25 2.06 -10.83
CA GLN A 30 -19.20 2.65 -10.01
C GLN A 30 -18.16 1.62 -9.59
N LEU A 31 -16.89 2.02 -9.63
CA LEU A 31 -15.81 1.38 -8.92
C LEU A 31 -15.63 2.08 -7.58
N VAL A 32 -15.79 1.36 -6.49
CA VAL A 32 -15.74 1.84 -5.11
C VAL A 32 -14.54 1.21 -4.42
N ILE A 33 -13.74 2.02 -3.73
CA ILE A 33 -12.67 1.54 -2.86
C ILE A 33 -13.12 1.74 -1.42
N ARG A 34 -13.06 0.66 -0.64
CA ARG A 34 -13.31 0.67 0.81
C ARG A 34 -12.07 0.26 1.56
N ASN A 35 -11.86 0.83 2.74
CA ASN A 35 -10.87 0.30 3.68
C ASN A 35 -11.44 -0.94 4.40
N ALA A 36 -10.58 -1.63 5.18
CA ALA A 36 -10.97 -2.80 5.97
C ALA A 36 -12.12 -2.53 6.96
N SER A 37 -12.29 -1.29 7.42
CA SER A 37 -13.43 -0.88 8.26
C SER A 37 -14.73 -0.62 7.50
N GLY A 38 -14.72 -0.75 6.17
CA GLY A 38 -15.88 -0.56 5.29
C GLY A 38 -16.15 0.90 4.89
N GLU A 39 -15.31 1.84 5.33
CA GLU A 39 -15.41 3.25 4.98
C GLU A 39 -15.02 3.45 3.51
N ARG A 40 -15.83 4.22 2.78
CA ARG A 40 -15.57 4.53 1.38
C ARG A 40 -14.43 5.53 1.29
N PHE A 41 -13.31 5.09 0.73
CA PHE A 41 -12.15 5.94 0.45
C PHE A 41 -12.36 6.76 -0.82
N ALA A 42 -12.78 6.10 -1.91
CA ALA A 42 -13.02 6.74 -3.19
C ALA A 42 -14.08 6.00 -4.01
N ALA A 43 -14.67 6.70 -4.99
CA ALA A 43 -15.57 6.12 -5.96
C ALA A 43 -15.36 6.78 -7.33
N TYR A 44 -15.34 5.96 -8.37
CA TYR A 44 -15.12 6.36 -9.76
C TYR A 44 -16.24 5.82 -10.63
N PRO A 45 -16.72 6.55 -11.65
CA PRO A 45 -17.64 5.98 -12.62
C PRO A 45 -16.94 4.88 -13.42
N VAL A 46 -17.68 3.81 -13.74
CA VAL A 46 -17.22 2.78 -14.66
C VAL A 46 -17.49 3.26 -16.08
N VAL A 47 -16.43 3.44 -16.87
CA VAL A 47 -16.51 3.82 -18.28
C VAL A 47 -15.82 2.76 -19.11
N GLU A 48 -16.41 2.40 -20.24
CA GLU A 48 -15.87 1.42 -21.16
C GLU A 48 -14.45 1.81 -21.62
N GLY A 49 -13.50 0.88 -21.45
CA GLY A 49 -12.10 1.09 -21.83
C GLY A 49 -11.28 2.00 -20.90
N GLN A 50 -11.84 2.43 -19.76
CA GLN A 50 -11.12 3.26 -18.79
C GLN A 50 -10.27 2.42 -17.84
N SER A 51 -8.95 2.60 -17.85
CA SER A 51 -8.09 2.13 -16.76
C SER A 51 -8.08 3.13 -15.59
N TRP A 52 -8.02 2.61 -14.36
CA TRP A 52 -7.90 3.41 -13.14
C TRP A 52 -6.51 3.27 -12.55
N SER A 53 -5.89 4.39 -12.22
CA SER A 53 -4.68 4.43 -11.41
C SER A 53 -5.02 5.04 -10.06
N LEU A 54 -4.95 4.22 -9.02
CA LEU A 54 -5.19 4.59 -7.64
C LEU A 54 -3.85 4.82 -6.98
N SER A 55 -3.67 5.95 -6.31
CA SER A 55 -2.43 6.30 -5.61
C SER A 55 -2.74 6.99 -4.30
N GLY A 56 -1.75 7.04 -3.40
CA GLY A 56 -1.87 7.73 -2.12
C GLY A 56 -2.65 6.94 -1.06
N LEU A 57 -2.78 5.62 -1.23
CA LEU A 57 -3.39 4.75 -0.22
C LEU A 57 -2.43 4.60 0.97
N SER A 58 -2.92 4.79 2.20
CA SER A 58 -2.12 4.55 3.41
C SER A 58 -2.03 3.05 3.73
N ASP A 59 -1.12 2.67 4.62
CA ASP A 59 -0.99 1.29 5.12
C ASP A 59 -2.32 0.69 5.54
N GLY A 60 -2.60 -0.52 5.07
CA GLY A 60 -3.82 -1.24 5.39
C GLY A 60 -4.35 -2.08 4.24
N THR A 61 -5.51 -2.70 4.49
CA THR A 61 -6.24 -3.52 3.52
C THR A 61 -7.36 -2.70 2.91
N TYR A 62 -7.49 -2.77 1.59
CA TYR A 62 -8.55 -2.14 0.82
C TYR A 62 -9.28 -3.17 -0.02
N HIS A 63 -10.59 -2.98 -0.17
CA HIS A 63 -11.43 -3.76 -1.06
C HIS A 63 -11.83 -2.89 -2.24
N ILE A 64 -11.57 -3.39 -3.44
CA ILE A 64 -11.99 -2.77 -4.68
C ILE A 64 -13.24 -3.49 -5.14
N GLU A 65 -14.33 -2.74 -5.18
CA GLU A 65 -15.68 -3.23 -5.44
C GLU A 65 -16.27 -2.55 -6.67
N LEU A 66 -17.00 -3.28 -7.48
CA LEU A 66 -17.87 -2.73 -8.50
C LEU A 66 -19.30 -2.69 -7.96
N SER A 67 -19.99 -1.57 -8.12
CA SER A 67 -21.34 -1.32 -7.65
C SER A 67 -22.22 -0.86 -8.80
N GLY A 68 -23.40 -1.46 -8.95
CA GLY A 68 -24.39 -1.11 -9.96
C GLY A 68 -25.78 -1.58 -9.52
N GLY A 69 -26.75 -0.67 -9.50
CA GLY A 69 -28.08 -0.96 -8.96
C GLY A 69 -28.03 -1.52 -7.53
N ASN A 70 -28.51 -2.76 -7.35
CA ASN A 70 -28.54 -3.47 -6.07
C ASN A 70 -27.41 -4.52 -5.92
N GLU A 71 -26.47 -4.58 -6.85
CA GLU A 71 -25.39 -5.56 -6.84
C GLU A 71 -24.05 -4.89 -6.52
N THR A 72 -23.23 -5.58 -5.72
CA THR A 72 -21.85 -5.19 -5.45
C THR A 72 -20.97 -6.42 -5.58
N LYS A 73 -19.90 -6.30 -6.34
CA LYS A 73 -18.94 -7.38 -6.60
C LYS A 73 -17.54 -6.94 -6.24
N THR A 74 -16.91 -7.60 -5.27
CA THR A 74 -15.49 -7.39 -4.95
C THR A 74 -14.64 -8.01 -6.05
N ILE A 75 -13.77 -7.22 -6.67
CA ILE A 75 -12.92 -7.65 -7.78
C ILE A 75 -11.46 -7.84 -7.39
N SER A 76 -11.00 -7.16 -6.34
CA SER A 76 -9.64 -7.29 -5.81
C SER A 76 -9.58 -6.81 -4.37
N THR A 77 -8.72 -7.45 -3.58
CA THR A 77 -8.30 -6.96 -2.27
C THR A 77 -6.86 -6.48 -2.41
N LEU A 78 -6.57 -5.27 -1.93
CA LEU A 78 -5.25 -4.65 -1.99
C LEU A 78 -4.69 -4.50 -0.58
N GLN A 79 -3.53 -5.09 -0.35
CA GLN A 79 -2.74 -4.84 0.84
C GLN A 79 -1.67 -3.78 0.55
N VAL A 80 -1.71 -2.67 1.29
CA VAL A 80 -0.70 -1.62 1.24
C VAL A 80 0.19 -1.73 2.48
N ASP A 81 1.49 -1.87 2.26
CA ASP A 81 2.51 -1.96 3.32
C ASP A 81 3.69 -1.03 2.97
N HIS A 82 3.69 0.18 3.53
CA HIS A 82 4.78 1.13 3.45
C HIS A 82 5.91 0.68 4.37
N TYR A 83 7.14 0.89 3.90
CA TYR A 83 8.32 0.63 4.71
C TYR A 83 8.27 1.36 6.05
N SER A 84 8.42 0.59 7.13
CA SER A 84 8.25 1.12 8.48
C SER A 84 9.30 2.20 8.81
N LEU A 85 8.82 3.33 9.35
CA LEU A 85 9.66 4.40 9.90
C LEU A 85 10.62 3.90 11.00
N ARG A 86 10.26 2.80 11.66
CA ARG A 86 11.08 2.14 12.69
C ARG A 86 12.37 1.56 12.12
N SER A 87 12.33 1.00 10.91
CA SER A 87 13.52 0.51 10.23
C SER A 87 14.47 1.64 9.86
N ALA A 88 13.95 2.79 9.43
CA ALA A 88 14.77 3.97 9.17
C ALA A 88 15.41 4.50 10.47
N LEU A 89 14.65 4.52 11.57
CA LEU A 89 15.13 4.97 12.87
C LEU A 89 16.22 4.05 13.45
N SER A 90 16.10 2.73 13.26
CA SER A 90 17.11 1.77 13.72
C SER A 90 18.43 1.90 12.96
N LEU A 91 18.38 2.10 11.63
CA LEU A 91 19.56 2.37 10.81
C LEU A 91 20.22 3.69 11.21
N PHE A 92 19.43 4.73 11.45
CA PHE A 92 19.95 6.00 11.97
C PHE A 92 20.64 5.82 13.32
N GLY A 93 20.00 5.11 14.27
CA GLY A 93 20.57 4.83 15.59
C GLY A 93 21.85 3.98 15.52
N ALA A 94 21.88 2.96 14.66
CA ALA A 94 23.08 2.15 14.42
C ALA A 94 24.22 2.99 13.85
N GLY A 95 23.93 3.87 12.89
CA GLY A 95 24.89 4.84 12.36
C GLY A 95 25.41 5.81 13.42
N LEU A 96 24.52 6.32 14.29
CA LEU A 96 24.89 7.20 15.40
C LEU A 96 25.82 6.50 16.41
N LEU A 97 25.57 5.24 16.73
CA LEU A 97 26.42 4.45 17.61
C LEU A 97 27.81 4.21 17.01
N LEU A 98 27.86 3.84 15.72
CA LEU A 98 29.13 3.65 15.03
C LEU A 98 29.93 4.96 14.96
N PHE A 99 29.25 6.07 14.69
CA PHE A 99 29.84 7.40 14.69
C PHE A 99 30.38 7.78 16.08
N GLY A 100 29.60 7.56 17.14
CA GLY A 100 30.04 7.79 18.52
C GLY A 100 31.24 6.92 18.89
N TYR A 101 31.25 5.66 18.46
CA TYR A 101 32.39 4.75 18.65
C TYR A 101 33.65 5.28 17.96
N LEU A 102 33.55 5.78 16.73
CA LEU A 102 34.68 6.38 16.02
C LEU A 102 35.22 7.64 16.73
N ILE A 103 34.35 8.51 17.25
CA ILE A 103 34.80 9.66 18.04
C ILE A 103 35.55 9.20 19.31
N PHE A 104 35.04 8.18 19.99
CA PHE A 104 35.67 7.63 21.18
C PHE A 104 37.05 7.05 20.87
N THR A 105 37.17 6.24 19.81
CA THR A 105 38.45 5.66 19.41
C THR A 105 39.44 6.71 18.92
N LEU A 106 38.99 7.75 18.22
CA LEU A 106 39.85 8.89 17.84
C LEU A 106 40.38 9.62 19.08
N LYS A 107 39.52 10.02 20.02
CA LYS A 107 39.96 10.69 21.25
C LYS A 107 40.92 9.84 22.06
N ARG A 108 40.67 8.54 22.16
CA ARG A 108 41.52 7.61 22.91
C ARG A 108 42.82 7.30 22.17
N GLY A 109 42.81 7.26 20.84
CA GLY A 109 44.00 7.06 20.00
C GLY A 109 44.94 8.27 20.03
N THR A 110 44.40 9.49 20.02
CA THR A 110 45.20 10.72 20.19
C THR A 110 45.84 10.80 21.58
N ALA A 111 45.17 10.32 22.64
CA ALA A 111 45.70 10.30 24.00
C ALA A 111 46.80 9.27 24.26
N SER A 112 47.09 8.37 23.30
CA SER A 112 48.13 7.32 23.43
C SER A 112 49.43 7.65 22.69
N HIS A 113 49.57 8.87 22.15
CA HIS A 113 50.72 9.32 21.36
C HIS A 113 51.47 10.52 21.97
N ASP A 114 51.21 10.82 23.26
CA ASP A 114 52.06 11.64 24.15
C ASP A 114 52.67 10.73 25.23
#